data_AF-A0A2X1PTK5-F1
#
_entry.id   AF-A0A2X1PTK5-F1
#
_cell.length_a   1.000
_cell.length_b   1.000
_cell.length_c   1.000
_cell.angle_alpha   90.00
_cell.angle_beta   90.00
_cell.angle_gamma   90.00
#
_symmetry.space_group_name_H-M   'P 1'
#
loop_
_entity.id
_entity.type
_entity.pdbx_description
1 polymer ?
#
loop_
_entity_poly.entity_id
_entity_poly.type
_entity_poly.pdbx_seq_one_letter_code
_entity_poly.pdbx_strand_id
1 'polypeptide(L)'
;MELHDNDRVFGDYTEGVMADFALSEEDYAWLAQYDIVHAAIWGHAEDAFPQLHAAGKLTAFDFSDKWDSPLWQTLVPHLDFAFGLRTARRRNAASEDESDCCPWRRNSDCHAG
;
A
#
# COMPACT_ATOMS: atom_id res chain seq x y z
N MET A 1 13.99 0.17 -18.86
CA MET A 1 12.62 0.72 -18.91
C MET A 1 12.26 0.86 -20.38
N GLU A 2 11.15 0.26 -20.77
CA GLU A 2 10.60 0.33 -22.13
C GLU A 2 9.22 0.99 -22.08
N LEU A 3 8.77 1.53 -23.22
CA LEU A 3 7.44 2.11 -23.34
C LEU A 3 6.57 1.19 -24.19
N HIS A 4 5.46 0.70 -23.64
CA HIS A 4 4.43 -0.03 -24.38
C HIS A 4 3.14 0.77 -24.32
N ASP A 5 2.62 1.21 -25.46
CA ASP A 5 1.38 2.00 -25.55
C ASP A 5 1.31 3.19 -24.57
N ASN A 6 2.44 3.89 -24.41
CA ASN A 6 2.62 5.02 -23.49
C ASN A 6 2.69 4.65 -22.00
N ASP A 7 2.56 3.37 -21.65
CA ASP A 7 2.86 2.84 -20.33
C ASP A 7 4.35 2.54 -20.20
N ARG A 8 4.92 2.93 -19.05
CA ARG A 8 6.30 2.62 -18.70
C ARG A 8 6.35 1.21 -18.12
N VAL A 9 6.98 0.30 -18.85
CA VAL A 9 7.25 -1.06 -18.38
C VAL A 9 8.66 -1.10 -17.80
N PHE A 10 8.72 -1.39 -16.50
CA PHE A 10 9.98 -1.65 -15.80
C PHE A 10 10.39 -3.10 -16.09
N GLY A 11 11.67 -3.30 -16.40
CA GLY A 11 12.24 -4.64 -16.61
C GLY A 11 12.55 -5.33 -15.28
N ASP A 12 13.41 -6.33 -15.30
CA ASP A 12 13.79 -7.08 -14.09
C ASP A 12 14.28 -6.15 -12.98
N TYR A 13 13.62 -6.24 -11.82
CA TYR A 13 13.96 -5.48 -10.62
C TYR A 13 14.91 -6.32 -9.75
N THR A 14 16.11 -5.81 -9.53
CA THR A 14 16.99 -6.32 -8.48
C THR A 14 16.76 -5.50 -7.23
N GLU A 15 16.18 -6.11 -6.20
CA GLU A 15 15.81 -5.50 -4.92
C GLU A 15 16.98 -4.76 -4.24
N GLY A 16 18.20 -5.25 -4.46
CA GLY A 16 19.43 -4.49 -4.23
C GLY A 16 19.52 -3.95 -2.80
N VAL A 17 19.62 -2.63 -2.66
CA VAL A 17 19.82 -1.92 -1.38
C VAL A 17 18.59 -1.98 -0.46
N MET A 18 17.40 -2.28 -0.99
CA MET A 18 16.14 -2.22 -0.23
C MET A 18 15.89 -3.47 0.62
N ALA A 19 16.56 -4.59 0.33
CA ALA A 19 16.33 -5.87 1.01
C ALA A 19 16.59 -5.82 2.52
N ASP A 20 17.55 -4.99 2.94
CA ASP A 20 17.94 -4.80 4.35
C ASP A 20 17.60 -3.39 4.86
N PHE A 21 16.70 -2.67 4.18
CA PHE A 21 16.31 -1.34 4.61
C PHE A 21 15.53 -1.41 5.92
N ALA A 22 16.01 -0.71 6.94
CA ALA A 22 15.33 -0.56 8.21
C ALA A 22 15.58 0.86 8.72
N LEU A 23 14.54 1.46 9.29
CA LEU A 23 14.67 2.75 9.95
C LEU A 23 15.48 2.60 11.24
N SER A 24 16.45 3.48 11.41
CA SER A 24 17.17 3.66 12.65
C SER A 24 16.37 4.48 13.66
N GLU A 25 16.78 4.49 14.93
CA GLU A 25 16.19 5.36 15.95
C GLU A 25 16.29 6.86 15.59
N GLU A 26 17.35 7.26 14.89
CA GLU A 26 17.50 8.64 14.39
C GLU A 26 16.45 8.96 13.33
N ASP A 27 16.15 8.01 12.44
CA ASP A 27 15.10 8.17 11.43
C ASP A 27 13.73 8.30 12.08
N TYR A 28 13.42 7.49 13.10
CA TYR A 28 12.18 7.64 13.86
C TYR A 28 12.08 9.00 14.56
N ALA A 29 13.17 9.49 15.16
CA ALA A 29 13.20 10.81 15.80
C ALA A 29 13.01 11.94 14.79
N TRP A 30 13.55 11.80 13.58
CA TRP A 30 13.36 12.75 12.49
C TRP A 30 11.92 12.72 11.95
N LEU A 31 11.37 11.53 11.69
CA LEU A 31 9.98 11.34 11.26
C LEU A 31 8.98 11.86 12.30
N ALA A 32 9.33 11.81 13.59
CA ALA A 32 8.52 12.34 14.67
C ALA A 32 8.28 13.86 14.58
N GLN A 33 9.00 14.59 13.72
CA GLN A 33 8.82 16.03 13.53
C GLN A 33 7.71 16.39 12.52
N TYR A 34 7.20 15.41 11.78
CA TYR A 34 6.16 15.60 10.77
C TYR A 34 4.78 15.15 11.27
N ASP A 35 3.74 15.69 10.64
CA ASP A 35 2.35 15.35 10.96
C ASP A 35 1.88 14.05 10.29
N ILE A 36 2.33 13.84 9.04
CA ILE A 36 1.94 12.71 8.20
C ILE A 36 3.20 11.97 7.74
N VAL A 37 3.20 10.65 7.83
CA VAL A 37 4.23 9.79 7.24
C VAL A 37 3.61 8.94 6.14
N HIS A 38 4.26 8.94 4.98
CA HIS A 38 3.81 8.22 3.80
C HIS A 38 4.89 7.30 3.24
N ALA A 39 4.51 6.07 2.86
CA ALA A 39 5.36 5.12 2.15
C ALA A 39 4.56 4.31 1.12
N ALA A 40 5.25 3.56 0.28
CA ALA A 40 4.67 2.65 -0.69
C ALA A 40 5.29 1.25 -0.56
N ILE A 41 4.60 0.22 -1.03
CA ILE A 41 4.99 -1.19 -0.88
C ILE A 41 6.38 -1.53 -1.45
N TRP A 42 6.83 -0.80 -2.47
CA TRP A 42 8.17 -0.97 -3.05
C TRP A 42 9.29 -0.33 -2.22
N GLY A 43 8.92 0.41 -1.18
CA GLY A 43 9.84 1.04 -0.24
C GLY A 43 10.20 0.17 0.97
N HIS A 44 9.57 -1.01 1.12
CA HIS A 44 9.88 -1.99 2.18
C HIS A 44 9.95 -1.37 3.60
N ALA A 45 9.10 -0.38 3.88
CA ALA A 45 9.09 0.38 5.13
C ALA A 45 7.85 0.09 5.99
N GLU A 46 7.04 -0.91 5.62
CA GLU A 46 5.80 -1.31 6.28
C GLU A 46 5.97 -1.58 7.79
N ASP A 47 7.11 -2.16 8.20
CA ASP A 47 7.38 -2.53 9.59
C ASP A 47 7.46 -1.32 10.53
N ALA A 48 7.68 -0.12 10.01
CA ALA A 48 7.74 1.11 10.79
C ALA A 48 6.36 1.65 11.20
N PHE A 49 5.33 1.32 10.43
CA PHE A 49 4.01 1.94 10.56
C PHE A 49 3.29 1.64 11.88
N PRO A 50 3.37 0.43 12.46
CA PRO A 50 2.81 0.20 13.79
C PRO A 50 3.36 1.15 14.85
N GLN A 51 4.68 1.41 14.84
CA GLN A 51 5.33 2.31 15.79
C GLN A 51 4.96 3.78 15.53
N LEU A 52 4.97 4.20 14.26
CA LEU A 52 4.60 5.57 13.88
C LEU A 52 3.14 5.89 14.22
N HIS A 53 2.23 4.97 13.96
CA HIS A 53 0.81 5.12 14.29
C HIS A 53 0.61 5.15 15.82
N ALA A 54 1.30 4.28 16.57
CA ALA A 54 1.26 4.30 18.04
C ALA A 54 1.84 5.61 18.63
N ALA A 55 2.78 6.25 17.93
CA ALA A 55 3.31 7.57 18.27
C ALA A 55 2.36 8.73 17.92
N GLY A 56 1.17 8.44 17.40
CA GLY A 56 0.13 9.42 17.07
C GLY A 56 0.34 10.13 15.73
N LYS A 57 1.15 9.57 14.82
CA LYS A 57 1.31 10.10 13.46
C LYS A 57 0.16 9.67 12.58
N LEU A 58 -0.23 10.56 11.67
CA LEU A 58 -1.11 10.18 10.57
C LEU A 58 -0.31 9.34 9.58
N THR A 59 -0.76 8.12 9.33
CA THR A 59 -0.05 7.15 8.51
C THR A 59 -0.76 6.89 7.20
N ALA A 60 -0.02 6.98 6.09
CA ALA A 60 -0.51 6.76 4.74
C ALA A 60 0.34 5.74 3.98
N PHE A 61 -0.26 4.69 3.42
CA PHE A 61 0.49 3.67 2.67
C PHE A 61 -0.09 3.40 1.29
N ASP A 62 0.76 3.31 0.27
CA ASP A 62 0.40 2.96 -1.10
C ASP A 62 0.79 1.52 -1.46
N PHE A 63 -0.23 0.67 -1.64
CA PHE A 63 -0.09 -0.73 -2.03
C PHE A 63 0.15 -0.91 -3.54
N SER A 64 0.23 0.18 -4.31
CA SER A 64 0.40 0.19 -5.76
C SER A 64 -0.63 -0.74 -6.44
N ASP A 65 -0.19 -1.70 -7.26
CA ASP A 65 -1.01 -2.69 -7.93
C ASP A 65 -1.10 -4.03 -7.14
N LYS A 66 -0.58 -4.09 -5.91
CA LYS A 66 -0.44 -5.32 -5.12
C LYS A 66 -1.69 -5.64 -4.31
N TRP A 67 -2.78 -5.93 -5.01
CA TRP A 67 -4.05 -6.25 -4.38
C TRP A 67 -4.01 -7.54 -3.55
N ASP A 68 -3.24 -8.53 -4.00
CA ASP A 68 -3.10 -9.82 -3.31
C ASP A 68 -2.03 -9.80 -2.20
N SER A 69 -1.49 -8.62 -1.85
CA SER A 69 -0.48 -8.52 -0.81
C SER A 69 -1.06 -8.88 0.56
N PRO A 70 -0.39 -9.73 1.35
CA PRO A 70 -0.82 -10.03 2.72
C PRO A 70 -0.77 -8.79 3.62
N LEU A 71 0.01 -7.76 3.25
CA LEU A 71 0.15 -6.53 4.02
C LEU A 71 -1.19 -5.81 4.23
N TRP A 72 -2.16 -6.00 3.34
CA TRP A 72 -3.47 -5.40 3.54
C TRP A 72 -4.19 -5.91 4.80
N GLN A 73 -3.89 -7.11 5.27
CA GLN A 73 -4.49 -7.67 6.49
C GLN A 73 -3.73 -7.22 7.73
N THR A 74 -2.42 -7.05 7.64
CA THR A 74 -1.55 -6.75 8.78
C THR A 74 -1.31 -5.26 8.99
N LEU A 75 -1.21 -4.48 7.91
CA LEU A 75 -0.79 -3.09 7.95
C LEU A 75 -1.96 -2.11 8.10
N VAL A 76 -3.11 -2.40 7.47
CA VAL A 76 -4.30 -1.52 7.50
C VAL A 76 -4.74 -1.08 8.90
N PRO A 77 -4.69 -1.91 9.95
CA PRO A 77 -4.99 -1.47 11.32
C PRO A 77 -4.10 -0.33 11.85
N HIS A 78 -2.96 -0.10 11.20
CA HIS A 78 -1.97 0.93 11.54
C HIS A 78 -1.95 2.09 10.52
N LEU A 79 -2.96 2.19 9.66
CA LEU A 79 -3.07 3.20 8.61
C LEU A 79 -4.30 4.08 8.82
N ASP A 80 -4.10 5.39 8.68
CA ASP A 80 -5.19 6.35 8.53
C ASP A 80 -5.65 6.43 7.06
N PHE A 81 -4.72 6.27 6.12
CA PHE A 81 -5.00 6.29 4.68
C PHE A 81 -4.32 5.13 3.96
N ALA A 82 -5.09 4.39 3.16
CA ALA A 82 -4.58 3.33 2.29
C ALA A 82 -4.90 3.65 0.83
N PHE A 83 -3.88 3.64 -0.02
CA PHE A 83 -3.99 3.81 -1.46
C PHE A 83 -3.72 2.48 -2.15
N GLY A 84 -4.47 2.18 -3.20
CA GLY A 84 -4.27 0.98 -3.99
C GLY A 84 -4.98 1.09 -5.32
N LEU A 85 -4.29 0.74 -6.39
CA LEU A 85 -4.87 0.65 -7.71
C LEU A 85 -5.53 -0.71 -7.88
N ARG A 86 -6.86 -0.73 -7.90
CA ARG A 86 -7.59 -1.88 -8.39
C ARG A 86 -7.46 -1.91 -9.92
N THR A 87 -6.50 -2.67 -10.44
CA THR A 87 -6.49 -2.96 -11.87
C THR A 87 -7.72 -3.80 -12.17
N ALA A 88 -8.73 -3.19 -12.79
CA ALA A 88 -9.72 -3.99 -13.50
C ALA A 88 -8.95 -4.71 -14.60
N ARG A 89 -8.63 -6.01 -14.41
CA ARG A 89 -8.47 -6.91 -15.57
C ARG A 89 -9.60 -6.53 -16.52
N ARG A 90 -9.27 -6.14 -17.77
CA ARG A 90 -10.25 -5.67 -18.76
C ARG A 90 -11.50 -6.53 -18.64
N ARG A 91 -12.59 -5.93 -18.15
CA ARG A 91 -13.89 -6.58 -18.03
C ARG A 91 -14.29 -6.99 -19.44
N ASN A 92 -14.28 -8.30 -19.74
CA ASN A 92 -15.30 -8.80 -20.65
C ASN A 92 -16.61 -8.63 -19.89
N ALA A 93 -17.46 -7.75 -20.38
CA ALA A 93 -18.70 -7.34 -19.74
C ALA A 93 -19.67 -8.52 -19.63
N ALA A 94 -19.58 -9.33 -18.57
CA ALA A 94 -20.62 -10.28 -18.17
C ALA A 94 -20.27 -10.94 -16.82
N SER A 95 -20.35 -10.18 -15.72
CA SER A 95 -20.77 -10.64 -14.38
C SER A 95 -20.32 -9.62 -13.35
N GLU A 96 -21.26 -8.89 -12.77
CA GLU A 96 -21.07 -8.22 -11.48
C GLU A 96 -21.02 -9.33 -10.43
N ASP A 97 -19.82 -9.75 -10.07
CA ASP A 97 -19.61 -10.79 -9.07
C ASP A 97 -19.44 -10.11 -7.70
N GLU A 98 -20.22 -10.54 -6.71
CA GLU A 98 -20.32 -9.97 -5.35
C GLU A 98 -19.01 -10.10 -4.54
N SER A 99 -17.98 -10.72 -5.13
CA SER A 99 -16.61 -10.83 -4.61
C SER A 99 -15.76 -9.56 -4.81
N ASP A 100 -16.33 -8.51 -5.40
CA ASP A 100 -15.66 -7.27 -5.79
C ASP A 100 -15.47 -6.25 -4.64
N CYS A 101 -15.76 -6.65 -3.40
CA CYS A 101 -15.58 -5.81 -2.22
C CYS A 101 -14.18 -5.95 -1.61
N CYS A 102 -13.58 -4.83 -1.18
CA CYS A 102 -12.27 -4.84 -0.53
C CYS A 102 -12.29 -5.81 0.66
N PRO A 103 -11.38 -6.80 0.74
CA PRO A 103 -11.42 -7.83 1.80
C PRO A 103 -11.34 -7.28 3.23
N TRP A 104 -10.86 -6.04 3.36
CA TRP A 104 -10.66 -5.29 4.60
C TRP A 104 -11.74 -4.22 4.87
N ARG A 105 -12.70 -4.00 3.95
CA ARG A 105 -13.88 -3.18 4.26
C ARG A 105 -14.85 -3.99 5.13
N ARG A 106 -15.51 -3.31 6.08
CA ARG A 106 -16.65 -3.90 6.78
C ARG A 106 -17.76 -4.17 5.77
N ASN A 107 -18.44 -5.32 5.91
CA ASN A 107 -19.51 -5.77 5.01
C ASN A 107 -20.61 -4.71 4.77
N SER A 108 -20.84 -3.81 5.73
CA SER A 108 -21.78 -2.69 5.65
C SER A 108 -21.46 -1.66 4.57
N ASP A 109 -20.18 -1.53 4.20
CA ASP A 109 -19.70 -0.48 3.31
C ASP A 109 -19.67 -0.96 1.85
N CYS A 110 -19.94 -2.25 1.60
CA CYS A 110 -20.00 -2.89 0.28
C CYS A 110 -21.33 -2.67 -0.44
N HIS A 111 -22.40 -2.31 0.28
CA HIS A 111 -23.77 -2.27 -0.24
C HIS A 111 -24.38 -0.86 -0.25
N ALA A 112 -23.56 0.17 -0.05
CA ALA A 112 -23.96 1.57 -0.18
C ALA A 112 -23.59 2.09 -1.58
N GLY A 113 -24.39 1.72 -2.58
CA GLY A 113 -24.24 2.16 -3.98
C GLY A 113 -25.56 2.00 -4.73
#